data_AF-A0A936JIF9-F1
#
_entry.id   AF-A0A936JIF9-F1
#
_cell.length_a   1.000
_cell.length_b   1.000
_cell.length_c   1.000
_cell.angle_alpha   90.00
_cell.angle_beta   90.00
_cell.angle_gamma   90.00
#
_symmetry.space_group_name_H-M   'P 1'
#
loop_
_entity.id
_entity.type
_entity.pdbx_description
1 polymer ?
#
loop_
_entity_poly.entity_id
_entity_poly.type
_entity_poly.pdbx_seq_one_letter_code
_entity_poly.pdbx_strand_id
1 'polypeptide(L)'
;MKYIYFLLSFAFVSVSVSLAQVPNPAFIDLPNDEVTAVAVDPTYVYIGGSLRNVAQTTRRRLARYNRATGLLDPIWNPNVANGTVNCISVSGSDVFIGGSFILVNDSNFRSNTHHRNFIAKISSIGAGTLDSLWNPSADAQVFCIAVNGMDIYVGGAFTNIGGATRNGVAKLSAIGVGTADTSWNPNANSPTMFTRLLWMAQMSM
;
A
#
# COMPACT_ATOMS: atom_id res chain seq x y z
N MET A 1 -21.29 61.12 -3.45
CA MET A 1 -21.40 60.05 -2.43
C MET A 1 -20.52 58.89 -2.85
N LYS A 2 -19.37 58.70 -2.19
CA LYS A 2 -18.44 57.57 -2.41
C LYS A 2 -18.37 56.80 -1.09
N TYR A 3 -18.77 55.53 -1.09
CA TYR A 3 -18.67 54.65 0.07
C TYR A 3 -17.28 54.00 0.08
N ILE A 4 -16.55 54.19 1.16
CA ILE A 4 -15.28 53.50 1.47
C ILE A 4 -15.65 52.31 2.37
N TYR A 5 -15.36 51.09 1.91
CA TYR A 5 -15.50 49.88 2.73
C TYR A 5 -14.16 49.63 3.45
N PHE A 6 -14.17 49.67 4.78
CA PHE A 6 -13.06 49.23 5.63
C PHE A 6 -13.20 47.71 5.82
N LEU A 7 -12.33 46.92 5.20
CA LEU A 7 -12.24 45.48 5.45
C LEU A 7 -11.52 45.27 6.79
N LEU A 8 -12.26 44.81 7.80
CA LEU A 8 -11.69 44.32 9.06
C LEU A 8 -11.11 42.91 8.80
N SER A 9 -9.79 42.78 8.71
CA SER A 9 -9.14 41.46 8.64
C SER A 9 -9.01 40.89 10.05
N PHE A 10 -9.79 39.85 10.37
CA PHE A 10 -9.53 39.02 11.56
C PHE A 10 -8.44 37.99 11.21
N ALA A 11 -7.23 38.18 11.72
CA ALA A 11 -6.19 37.16 11.68
C ALA A 11 -6.38 36.21 12.86
N PHE A 12 -6.86 34.99 12.62
CA PHE A 12 -6.77 33.90 13.59
C PHE A 12 -5.34 33.36 13.58
N VAL A 13 -4.56 33.67 14.63
CA VAL A 13 -3.35 32.89 14.95
C VAL A 13 -3.83 31.64 15.67
N SER A 14 -3.98 30.53 14.97
CA SER A 14 -4.17 29.24 15.61
C SER A 14 -2.83 28.79 16.20
N VAL A 15 -2.67 28.91 17.52
CA VAL A 15 -1.61 28.20 18.24
C VAL A 15 -2.01 26.73 18.24
N SER A 16 -1.38 25.92 17.39
CA SER A 16 -1.49 24.47 17.53
C SER A 16 -0.68 24.06 18.76
N VAL A 17 -1.35 23.93 19.89
CA VAL A 17 -0.80 23.17 21.02
C VAL A 17 -0.71 21.73 20.50
N SER A 18 0.50 21.26 20.21
CA SER A 18 0.75 19.83 20.08
C SER A 18 0.49 19.25 21.46
N LEU A 19 -0.74 18.79 21.68
CA LEU A 19 -1.00 17.86 22.76
C LEU A 19 -0.08 16.68 22.45
N ALA A 20 0.89 16.42 23.35
CA ALA A 20 1.54 15.13 23.38
C ALA A 20 0.40 14.10 23.27
N GLN A 21 0.38 13.32 22.18
CA GLN A 21 -0.64 12.30 22.01
C GLN A 21 -0.55 11.42 23.24
N VAL A 22 -1.55 11.50 24.13
CA VAL A 22 -1.75 10.48 25.14
C VAL A 22 -1.85 9.19 24.32
N PRO A 23 -0.95 8.20 24.52
CA PRO A 23 -1.04 6.93 23.81
C PRO A 23 -2.46 6.45 23.96
N ASN A 24 -3.18 6.32 22.85
CA ASN A 24 -4.57 5.91 22.91
C ASN A 24 -4.56 4.52 23.57
N PRO A 25 -5.17 4.34 24.75
CA PRO A 25 -5.13 3.06 25.47
C PRO A 25 -5.82 1.93 24.69
N ALA A 26 -6.54 2.24 23.60
CA ALA A 26 -7.07 1.27 22.65
C ALA A 26 -6.00 0.71 21.68
N PHE A 27 -4.82 1.33 21.54
CA PHE A 27 -3.63 0.72 20.92
C PHE A 27 -2.97 -0.27 21.89
N ILE A 28 -3.73 -1.26 22.33
CA ILE A 28 -3.22 -2.37 23.15
C ILE A 28 -2.51 -3.43 22.29
N ASP A 29 -2.68 -3.34 20.97
CA ASP A 29 -2.20 -4.32 20.01
C ASP A 29 -0.92 -3.84 19.34
N LEU A 30 0.19 -3.89 20.09
CA LEU A 30 1.49 -3.62 19.51
C LEU A 30 1.79 -4.72 18.47
N PRO A 31 2.05 -4.36 17.19
CA PRO A 31 2.59 -5.31 16.24
C PRO A 31 3.85 -5.95 16.85
N ASN A 32 3.91 -7.28 16.81
CA ASN A 32 4.98 -8.01 17.49
C ASN A 32 6.32 -8.02 16.71
N ASP A 33 6.39 -7.32 15.59
CA ASP A 33 7.54 -7.25 14.70
C ASP A 33 7.50 -5.92 13.91
N GLU A 34 8.49 -5.70 13.05
CA GLU A 34 8.66 -4.47 12.28
C GLU A 34 7.48 -4.17 11.35
N VAL A 35 6.97 -2.94 11.45
CA VAL A 35 6.08 -2.31 10.47
C VAL A 35 6.95 -1.55 9.48
N THR A 36 6.99 -2.00 8.24
CA THR A 36 7.78 -1.40 7.17
C THR A 36 6.92 -0.64 6.16
N ALA A 37 5.60 -0.85 6.19
CA ALA A 37 4.65 -0.23 5.28
C ALA A 37 3.43 0.30 6.00
N VAL A 38 3.00 1.50 5.62
CA VAL A 38 1.77 2.13 6.11
C VAL A 38 1.03 2.77 4.94
N ALA A 39 -0.28 2.59 4.87
CA ALA A 39 -1.16 3.29 3.94
C ALA A 39 -2.45 3.71 4.64
N VAL A 40 -3.14 4.71 4.11
CA VAL A 40 -4.36 5.24 4.74
C VAL A 40 -5.44 5.48 3.70
N ASP A 41 -6.68 5.22 4.08
CA ASP A 41 -7.88 5.70 3.40
C ASP A 41 -8.71 6.58 4.36
N PRO A 42 -9.89 7.09 3.97
CA PRO A 42 -10.72 7.89 4.86
C PRO A 42 -11.14 7.20 6.17
N THR A 43 -11.20 5.87 6.21
CA THR A 43 -11.75 5.07 7.31
C THR A 43 -10.69 4.27 8.08
N TYR A 44 -9.64 3.80 7.41
CA TYR A 44 -8.68 2.83 7.94
C TYR A 44 -7.22 3.27 7.76
N VAL A 45 -6.39 2.87 8.72
CA VAL A 45 -4.92 2.81 8.56
C VAL A 45 -4.56 1.35 8.31
N TYR A 46 -3.86 1.09 7.22
CA TYR A 46 -3.31 -0.21 6.87
C TYR A 46 -1.84 -0.25 7.27
N ILE A 47 -1.43 -1.35 7.87
CA ILE A 47 -0.03 -1.61 8.22
C ILE A 47 0.42 -2.93 7.61
N GLY A 48 1.69 -2.99 7.24
CA GLY A 48 2.34 -4.24 6.88
C GLY A 48 3.82 -4.26 7.19
N GLY A 49 4.40 -5.45 7.13
CA GLY A 49 5.79 -5.70 7.48
C GLY A 49 6.07 -7.16 7.75
N SER A 50 6.87 -7.42 8.80
CA SER A 50 7.24 -8.77 9.26
C SER A 50 6.26 -9.33 10.29
N LEU A 51 5.08 -8.71 10.45
CA LEU A 51 4.10 -9.01 11.49
C LEU A 51 3.74 -10.49 11.53
N ARG A 52 3.84 -11.12 12.71
CA ARG A 52 3.40 -12.50 12.92
C ARG A 52 2.07 -12.58 13.64
N ASN A 53 1.85 -11.67 14.59
CA ASN A 53 0.61 -11.53 15.35
C ASN A 53 0.29 -10.05 15.52
N VAL A 54 -0.99 -9.72 15.42
CA VAL A 54 -1.52 -8.41 15.81
C VAL A 54 -2.71 -8.68 16.72
N ALA A 55 -2.76 -8.03 17.88
CA ALA A 55 -3.87 -8.17 18.83
C ALA A 55 -4.11 -9.57 19.41
N GLN A 56 -3.05 -10.36 19.60
CA GLN A 56 -3.17 -11.78 19.97
C GLN A 56 -3.97 -12.64 18.95
N THR A 57 -4.31 -12.09 17.79
CA THR A 57 -4.87 -12.82 16.66
C THR A 57 -3.77 -13.07 15.62
N THR A 58 -3.80 -14.23 14.96
CA THR A 58 -2.85 -14.55 13.89
C THR A 58 -3.13 -13.66 12.68
N ARG A 59 -2.48 -12.49 12.64
CA ARG A 59 -2.44 -11.56 11.51
C ARG A 59 -1.06 -11.60 10.88
N ARG A 60 -0.95 -12.21 9.72
CA ARG A 60 0.33 -12.43 9.06
C ARG A 60 0.61 -11.28 8.10
N ARG A 61 1.49 -10.38 8.53
CA ARG A 61 2.13 -9.28 7.77
C ARG A 61 1.22 -8.15 7.32
N LEU A 62 -0.08 -8.23 7.58
CA LEU A 62 -1.05 -7.18 7.27
C LEU A 62 -2.08 -7.05 8.41
N ALA A 63 -2.39 -5.81 8.74
CA ALA A 63 -3.50 -5.46 9.62
C ALA A 63 -4.06 -4.10 9.22
N ARG A 64 -5.28 -3.79 9.65
CA ARG A 64 -5.82 -2.44 9.53
C ARG A 64 -6.60 -2.03 10.76
N TYR A 65 -6.51 -0.76 11.09
CA TYR A 65 -7.16 -0.15 12.26
C TYR A 65 -8.15 0.90 11.79
N ASN A 66 -9.30 0.96 12.44
CA ASN A 66 -10.27 2.03 12.22
C ASN A 66 -9.68 3.36 12.70
N ARG A 67 -9.72 4.40 11.86
CA ARG A 67 -9.13 5.72 12.15
C ARG A 67 -9.86 6.50 13.23
N ALA A 68 -11.17 6.29 13.36
CA ALA A 68 -11.98 7.00 14.34
C ALA A 68 -11.87 6.36 15.73
N THR A 69 -11.81 5.04 15.82
CA THR A 69 -11.82 4.32 17.10
C THR A 69 -10.43 3.82 17.54
N GLY A 70 -9.48 3.69 16.61
CA GLY A 70 -8.18 3.07 16.85
C GLY A 70 -8.21 1.55 16.98
N LEU A 71 -9.39 0.92 16.82
CA LEU A 71 -9.55 -0.52 17.00
C LEU A 71 -9.13 -1.30 15.75
N LEU A 72 -8.51 -2.46 15.96
CA LEU A 72 -8.21 -3.44 14.90
C LEU A 72 -9.52 -3.89 14.22
N ASP A 73 -9.53 -3.94 12.90
CA ASP A 73 -10.66 -4.52 12.15
C ASP A 73 -10.67 -6.05 12.31
N PRO A 74 -11.70 -6.66 12.92
CA PRO A 74 -11.74 -8.10 13.17
C PRO A 74 -12.01 -8.92 11.89
N ILE A 75 -12.55 -8.31 10.84
CA ILE A 75 -12.98 -8.99 9.61
C ILE A 75 -11.84 -9.02 8.59
N TRP A 76 -11.19 -7.88 8.35
CA TRP A 76 -10.18 -7.77 7.29
C TRP A 76 -8.88 -8.47 7.70
N ASN A 77 -8.72 -9.75 7.33
CA ASN A 77 -7.61 -10.60 7.73
C ASN A 77 -6.93 -11.30 6.53
N PRO A 78 -6.29 -10.55 5.62
CA PRO A 78 -5.47 -11.15 4.59
C PRO A 78 -4.23 -11.82 5.20
N ASN A 79 -3.91 -13.01 4.70
CA ASN A 79 -2.79 -13.82 5.18
C ASN A 79 -1.65 -13.84 4.15
N VAL A 80 -0.61 -13.02 4.35
CA VAL A 80 0.61 -13.16 3.56
C VAL A 80 1.48 -14.21 4.25
N ALA A 81 1.63 -15.39 3.64
CA ALA A 81 2.11 -16.59 4.34
C ALA A 81 3.63 -16.59 4.58
N ASN A 82 4.39 -15.93 3.70
CA ASN A 82 5.85 -15.88 3.73
C ASN A 82 6.42 -14.47 3.41
N GLY A 83 7.75 -14.33 3.48
CA GLY A 83 8.44 -13.08 3.13
C GLY A 83 8.12 -11.93 4.10
N THR A 84 8.03 -10.72 3.55
CA THR A 84 7.67 -9.45 4.20
C THR A 84 6.83 -8.63 3.23
N VAL A 85 5.94 -7.79 3.75
CA VAL A 85 5.31 -6.71 2.96
C VAL A 85 6.18 -5.48 3.14
N ASN A 86 6.74 -4.93 2.07
CA ASN A 86 7.63 -3.77 2.12
C ASN A 86 6.92 -2.45 1.77
N CYS A 87 5.80 -2.53 1.03
CA CYS A 87 5.00 -1.37 0.67
C CYS A 87 3.52 -1.73 0.53
N ILE A 88 2.65 -0.74 0.78
CA ILE A 88 1.21 -0.84 0.64
C ILE A 88 0.72 0.46 -0.03
N SER A 89 -0.23 0.34 -0.94
CA SER A 89 -1.00 1.46 -1.47
C SER A 89 -2.48 1.10 -1.54
N VAL A 90 -3.38 2.05 -1.35
CA VAL A 90 -4.83 1.84 -1.30
C VAL A 90 -5.52 2.78 -2.29
N SER A 91 -6.46 2.24 -3.07
CA SER A 91 -7.29 3.01 -4.00
C SER A 91 -8.69 2.41 -4.04
N GLY A 92 -9.66 3.11 -3.44
CA GLY A 92 -11.05 2.66 -3.38
C GLY A 92 -11.19 1.28 -2.71
N SER A 93 -11.70 0.30 -3.46
CA SER A 93 -11.90 -1.08 -2.99
C SER A 93 -10.63 -1.94 -3.03
N ASP A 94 -9.51 -1.39 -3.49
CA ASP A 94 -8.30 -2.15 -3.84
C ASP A 94 -7.13 -1.76 -2.94
N VAL A 95 -6.43 -2.77 -2.43
CA VAL A 95 -5.18 -2.65 -1.68
C VAL A 95 -4.09 -3.37 -2.46
N PHE A 96 -3.07 -2.63 -2.86
CA PHE A 96 -1.89 -3.16 -3.53
C PHE A 96 -0.78 -3.33 -2.51
N ILE A 97 -0.18 -4.51 -2.49
CA ILE A 97 0.93 -4.83 -1.59
C ILE A 97 2.13 -5.30 -2.41
N GLY A 98 3.32 -4.87 -2.00
CA GLY A 98 4.58 -5.28 -2.60
C GLY A 98 5.59 -5.67 -1.53
N GLY A 99 6.47 -6.63 -1.83
CA GLY A 99 7.49 -7.07 -0.87
C GLY A 99 8.32 -8.25 -1.34
N SER A 100 8.66 -9.13 -0.39
CA SER A 100 9.46 -10.34 -0.61
C SER A 100 8.64 -11.65 -0.54
N PHE A 101 7.32 -11.54 -0.40
CA PHE A 101 6.41 -12.67 -0.32
C PHE A 101 6.19 -13.33 -1.69
N ILE A 102 5.76 -14.59 -1.66
CA ILE A 102 5.26 -15.29 -2.86
C ILE A 102 3.85 -15.86 -2.66
N LEU A 103 3.27 -15.78 -1.46
CA LEU A 103 1.99 -16.40 -1.10
C LEU A 103 1.07 -15.44 -0.36
N VAL A 104 -0.17 -15.30 -0.85
CA VAL A 104 -1.20 -14.44 -0.25
C VAL A 104 -2.52 -15.19 -0.15
N ASN A 105 -3.16 -15.14 1.02
CA ASN A 105 -4.40 -15.84 1.37
C ASN A 105 -4.35 -17.38 1.27
N ASP A 106 -3.17 -17.97 1.44
CA ASP A 106 -2.99 -19.43 1.57
C ASP A 106 -2.39 -19.78 2.95
N SER A 107 -2.99 -20.76 3.63
CA SER A 107 -2.45 -21.31 4.88
C SER A 107 -1.61 -22.57 4.67
N ASN A 108 -1.70 -23.21 3.50
CA ASN A 108 -1.30 -24.60 3.31
C ASN A 108 -0.19 -24.80 2.26
N PHE A 109 0.29 -23.75 1.58
CA PHE A 109 1.41 -23.82 0.62
C PHE A 109 1.22 -24.87 -0.51
N ARG A 110 -0.02 -25.30 -0.74
CA ARG A 110 -0.34 -26.47 -1.59
C ARG A 110 -0.98 -26.07 -2.92
N SER A 111 -1.36 -24.81 -3.10
CA SER A 111 -2.05 -24.34 -4.29
C SER A 111 -1.31 -23.21 -4.98
N ASN A 112 -1.13 -23.35 -6.30
CA ASN A 112 -0.54 -22.30 -7.14
C ASN A 112 -1.48 -21.08 -7.30
N THR A 113 -2.77 -21.23 -6.96
CA THR A 113 -3.79 -20.17 -7.13
C THR A 113 -3.49 -18.92 -6.30
N HIS A 114 -2.80 -19.10 -5.16
CA HIS A 114 -2.46 -18.05 -4.22
C HIS A 114 -1.01 -17.55 -4.34
N HIS A 115 -0.26 -18.05 -5.34
CA HIS A 115 1.08 -17.56 -5.61
C HIS A 115 1.02 -16.16 -6.23
N ARG A 116 1.72 -15.22 -5.61
CA ARG A 116 1.85 -13.83 -6.05
C ARG A 116 3.29 -13.42 -5.88
N ASN A 117 4.04 -13.42 -6.98
CA ASN A 117 5.46 -13.10 -6.95
C ASN A 117 5.64 -11.62 -6.64
N PHE A 118 5.91 -11.34 -5.37
CA PHE A 118 6.34 -10.06 -4.82
C PHE A 118 5.35 -8.91 -4.90
N ILE A 119 4.22 -9.08 -5.58
CA ILE A 119 3.17 -8.07 -5.73
C ILE A 119 1.79 -8.73 -5.75
N ALA A 120 0.82 -8.13 -5.05
CA ALA A 120 -0.55 -8.62 -5.03
C ALA A 120 -1.56 -7.48 -4.90
N LYS A 121 -2.78 -7.77 -5.34
CA LYS A 121 -3.96 -6.94 -5.17
C LYS A 121 -4.97 -7.68 -4.31
N ILE A 122 -5.39 -7.08 -3.21
CA ILE A 122 -6.38 -7.64 -2.29
C ILE A 122 -7.53 -6.64 -2.10
N SER A 123 -8.71 -7.12 -1.74
CA SER A 123 -9.84 -6.25 -1.47
C SER A 123 -9.63 -5.45 -0.18
N SER A 124 -10.05 -4.18 -0.17
CA SER A 124 -10.23 -3.40 1.06
C SER A 124 -11.55 -3.75 1.77
N ILE A 125 -12.38 -4.63 1.21
CA ILE A 125 -13.70 -4.98 1.74
C ILE A 125 -13.65 -6.39 2.33
N GLY A 126 -14.49 -6.63 3.35
CA GLY A 126 -14.64 -7.93 3.98
C GLY A 126 -13.31 -8.48 4.48
N ALA A 127 -13.02 -9.75 4.17
CA ALA A 127 -11.86 -10.47 4.68
C ALA A 127 -10.52 -10.11 4.00
N GLY A 128 -10.52 -9.22 3.00
CA GLY A 128 -9.30 -8.91 2.23
C GLY A 128 -8.94 -9.99 1.21
N THR A 129 -9.94 -10.43 0.43
CA THR A 129 -9.78 -11.50 -0.55
C THR A 129 -8.76 -11.14 -1.62
N LEU A 130 -7.98 -12.13 -2.08
CA LEU A 130 -6.99 -11.96 -3.14
C LEU A 130 -7.69 -11.83 -4.48
N ASP A 131 -7.31 -10.84 -5.28
CA ASP A 131 -7.74 -10.77 -6.68
C ASP A 131 -7.09 -11.91 -7.47
N SER A 132 -7.90 -12.84 -7.97
CA SER A 132 -7.43 -14.05 -8.65
C SER A 132 -6.88 -13.77 -10.05
N LEU A 133 -7.29 -12.67 -10.69
CA LEU A 133 -6.89 -12.30 -12.05
C LEU A 133 -5.64 -11.44 -12.05
N TRP A 134 -5.54 -10.49 -11.13
CA TRP A 134 -4.43 -9.54 -11.08
C TRP A 134 -3.14 -10.22 -10.57
N ASN A 135 -2.29 -10.61 -11.52
CA ASN A 135 -1.01 -11.27 -11.25
C ASN A 135 0.09 -10.83 -12.24
N PRO A 136 0.68 -9.64 -12.01
CA PRO A 136 1.78 -9.14 -12.85
C PRO A 136 3.04 -10.02 -12.80
N SER A 137 3.21 -10.82 -11.74
CA SER A 137 4.33 -11.74 -11.55
C SER A 137 5.71 -11.11 -11.78
N ALA A 138 6.16 -10.25 -10.85
CA ALA A 138 7.53 -9.74 -10.87
C ALA A 138 8.54 -10.88 -10.69
N ASP A 139 9.71 -10.80 -11.35
CA ASP A 139 10.78 -11.80 -11.19
C ASP A 139 11.67 -11.57 -9.96
N ALA A 140 11.55 -10.41 -9.29
CA ALA A 140 12.20 -10.11 -8.02
C ALA A 140 11.36 -9.16 -7.15
N GLN A 141 11.91 -8.83 -5.98
CA GLN A 141 11.23 -8.08 -4.92
C GLN A 141 10.71 -6.70 -5.39
N VAL A 142 9.53 -6.35 -4.90
CA VAL A 142 8.94 -5.02 -5.04
C VAL A 142 9.16 -4.23 -3.76
N PHE A 143 9.69 -3.02 -3.90
CA PHE A 143 10.03 -2.14 -2.78
C PHE A 143 9.03 -0.99 -2.61
N CYS A 144 8.40 -0.54 -3.69
CA CYS A 144 7.43 0.55 -3.63
C CYS A 144 6.32 0.40 -4.69
N ILE A 145 5.14 0.89 -4.34
CA ILE A 145 3.96 0.97 -5.22
C ILE A 145 3.32 2.35 -5.05
N ALA A 146 2.95 2.98 -6.16
CA ALA A 146 2.11 4.16 -6.19
C ALA A 146 0.93 3.92 -7.14
N VAL A 147 -0.24 4.46 -6.81
CA VAL A 147 -1.48 4.24 -7.57
C VAL A 147 -2.03 5.58 -8.02
N ASN A 148 -2.37 5.69 -9.30
CA ASN A 148 -3.05 6.85 -9.87
C ASN A 148 -4.17 6.36 -10.80
N GLY A 149 -5.40 6.34 -10.29
CA GLY A 149 -6.54 5.79 -11.03
C GLY A 149 -6.32 4.31 -11.39
N MET A 150 -6.24 4.03 -12.68
CA MET A 150 -6.02 2.67 -13.22
C MET A 150 -4.54 2.33 -13.43
N ASP A 151 -3.64 3.28 -13.15
CA ASP A 151 -2.21 3.12 -13.35
C ASP A 151 -1.52 2.78 -12.03
N ILE A 152 -0.78 1.68 -12.04
CA ILE A 152 0.00 1.18 -10.89
C ILE A 152 1.48 1.32 -11.23
N TYR A 153 2.15 2.24 -10.56
CA TYR A 153 3.59 2.44 -10.69
C TYR A 153 4.29 1.57 -9.65
N VAL A 154 5.25 0.78 -10.08
CA VAL A 154 5.94 -0.20 -9.25
C VAL A 154 7.43 0.03 -9.36
N GLY A 155 8.13 0.04 -8.22
CA GLY A 155 9.58 0.09 -8.13
C GLY A 155 10.15 -1.09 -7.33
N GLY A 156 11.27 -1.64 -7.77
CA GLY A 156 11.84 -2.85 -7.17
C GLY A 156 13.20 -3.26 -7.73
N ALA A 157 13.57 -4.52 -7.47
CA ALA A 157 14.78 -5.17 -7.99
C ALA A 157 14.53 -6.04 -9.24
N PHE A 158 13.30 -6.04 -9.77
CA PHE A 158 12.89 -6.89 -10.88
C PHE A 158 13.47 -6.45 -12.22
N THR A 159 13.57 -7.39 -13.16
CA THR A 159 13.89 -7.14 -14.58
C THR A 159 12.72 -7.48 -15.52
N ASN A 160 11.71 -8.19 -15.01
CA ASN A 160 10.49 -8.53 -15.73
C ASN A 160 9.28 -8.44 -14.80
N ILE A 161 8.20 -7.83 -15.30
CA ILE A 161 6.92 -7.72 -14.60
C ILE A 161 5.81 -7.41 -15.62
N GLY A 162 4.59 -7.89 -15.37
CA GLY A 162 3.42 -7.62 -16.19
C GLY A 162 3.55 -8.13 -17.63
N GLY A 163 4.37 -9.16 -17.86
CA GLY A 163 4.63 -9.73 -19.19
C GLY A 163 5.65 -8.97 -20.05
N ALA A 164 6.35 -7.97 -19.50
CA ALA A 164 7.36 -7.21 -20.23
C ALA A 164 8.68 -7.06 -19.45
N THR A 165 9.78 -6.87 -20.18
CA THR A 165 11.08 -6.51 -19.61
C THR A 165 11.06 -5.05 -19.13
N ARG A 166 11.27 -4.88 -17.82
CA ARG A 166 11.21 -3.61 -17.10
C ARG A 166 12.24 -3.65 -15.97
N ASN A 167 13.29 -2.86 -16.10
CA ASN A 167 14.38 -2.84 -15.14
C ASN A 167 14.03 -1.92 -13.97
N GLY A 168 13.64 -2.51 -12.85
CA GLY A 168 13.41 -1.85 -11.57
C GLY A 168 12.21 -0.92 -11.48
N VAL A 169 11.61 -0.49 -12.61
CA VAL A 169 10.44 0.39 -12.64
C VAL A 169 9.47 -0.04 -13.75
N ALA A 170 8.18 -0.13 -13.41
CA ALA A 170 7.11 -0.44 -14.35
C ALA A 170 5.84 0.34 -14.05
N LYS A 171 5.06 0.58 -15.11
CA LYS A 171 3.68 1.05 -15.03
C LYS A 171 2.80 -0.13 -15.44
N LEU A 172 1.86 -0.52 -14.59
CA LEU A 172 0.96 -1.65 -14.79
C LEU A 172 -0.49 -1.18 -14.80
N SER A 173 -1.34 -1.92 -15.49
CA SER A 173 -2.80 -1.77 -15.38
C SER A 173 -3.30 -2.25 -14.01
N ALA A 174 -4.26 -1.56 -13.40
CA ALA A 174 -4.93 -1.99 -12.16
C ALA A 174 -6.00 -3.09 -12.38
N ILE A 175 -6.30 -3.43 -13.64
CA ILE A 175 -7.30 -4.41 -14.05
C ILE A 175 -6.71 -5.55 -14.88
N GLY A 176 -7.53 -6.58 -15.10
CA GLY A 176 -7.13 -7.78 -15.80
C GLY A 176 -5.95 -8.43 -15.09
N VAL A 177 -4.95 -8.84 -15.85
CA VAL A 177 -3.76 -9.52 -15.31
C VAL A 177 -2.66 -8.57 -14.81
N GLY A 178 -2.87 -7.26 -14.89
CA GLY A 178 -1.87 -6.26 -14.52
C GLY A 178 -0.72 -6.16 -15.52
N THR A 179 -1.07 -6.08 -16.80
CA THR A 179 -0.12 -5.94 -17.91
C THR A 179 0.73 -4.68 -17.79
N ALA A 180 2.02 -4.78 -18.10
CA ALA A 180 2.92 -3.64 -18.15
C ALA A 180 2.65 -2.77 -19.40
N ASP A 181 2.62 -1.46 -19.21
CA ASP A 181 2.62 -0.50 -20.30
C ASP A 181 3.99 -0.52 -20.97
N THR A 182 4.04 -0.96 -22.23
CA THR A 182 5.28 -1.10 -23.01
C THR A 182 5.81 0.24 -23.55
N SER A 183 4.95 1.26 -23.64
CA SER A 183 5.31 2.61 -24.10
C SER A 183 5.92 3.48 -22.99
N TRP A 184 5.58 3.20 -21.74
CA TRP A 184 6.17 3.88 -20.59
C TRP A 184 7.46 3.19 -20.13
N ASN A 185 8.60 3.65 -20.66
CA ASN A 185 9.92 3.20 -20.27
C ASN A 185 10.79 4.38 -19.81
N PRO A 186 10.78 4.72 -18.52
CA PRO A 186 11.58 5.83 -17.99
C PRO A 186 13.10 5.53 -17.93
N ASN A 187 13.54 4.36 -18.41
CA ASN A 187 14.93 3.92 -18.40
C ASN A 187 15.59 4.01 -17.01
N ALA A 188 14.89 3.52 -15.98
CA ALA A 188 15.43 3.45 -14.63
C ALA A 188 16.54 2.39 -14.59
N ASN A 189 17.77 2.83 -14.42
CA ASN A 189 18.99 2.03 -14.44
C ASN A 189 19.52 1.69 -13.04
N SER A 190 18.69 1.79 -12.00
CA SER A 190 19.01 1.44 -10.61
C SER A 190 17.72 1.20 -9.79
N PRO A 191 17.75 0.40 -8.70
CA PRO A 191 16.57 0.17 -7.85
C PRO A 191 16.05 1.51 -7.30
N THR A 192 14.84 1.87 -7.67
CA THR A 192 14.24 3.16 -7.31
C THR A 192 13.54 3.08 -5.96
N MET A 193 13.95 3.95 -5.04
CA MET A 193 13.27 4.18 -3.75
C MET A 193 12.02 5.06 -3.94
N PHE A 194 11.08 4.94 -3.00
CA PHE A 194 9.74 5.56 -2.99
C PHE A 194 9.72 7.06 -3.37
N THR A 195 10.75 7.83 -2.98
CA THR A 195 10.83 9.28 -3.22
C THR A 195 10.95 9.65 -4.71
N ARG A 196 11.50 8.79 -5.57
CA ARG A 196 11.56 9.03 -7.02
C ARG A 196 10.28 8.62 -7.74
N LEU A 197 9.58 7.60 -7.24
CA LEU A 197 8.37 7.08 -7.85
C LEU A 197 7.21 8.08 -7.78
N LEU A 198 7.08 8.80 -6.66
CA LEU A 198 6.05 9.83 -6.48
C LEU A 198 6.22 10.97 -7.49
N TRP A 199 7.47 11.37 -7.77
CA TRP A 199 7.76 12.44 -8.73
C TRP A 199 7.43 12.01 -10.17
N MET A 200 7.72 10.75 -10.53
CA MET A 200 7.43 10.21 -11.86
C MET A 200 5.93 10.05 -12.13
N ALA A 201 5.14 9.66 -11.11
CA ALA A 201 3.69 9.57 -11.22
C ALA A 201 3.01 10.95 -11.36
N GLN A 202 3.64 12.01 -10.86
CA GLN A 202 3.15 13.39 -10.98
C GLN A 202 3.54 14.07 -12.30
N MET A 203 4.63 13.64 -12.96
CA MET A 203 5.11 14.23 -14.22
C MET A 203 4.49 13.62 -15.48
N SER A 204 3.76 12.51 -15.36
CA SER A 204 2.99 11.92 -16.46
C SER A 204 1.61 12.56 -16.66
N MET A 205 1.40 13.77 -16.11
CA MET A 205 0.26 14.66 -16.37
C MET A 205 0.62 15.68 -17.44
#